data_AF-A0A519C2H2-F1
#
_entry.id   AF-A0A519C2H2-F1
#
_cell.length_a   1.000
_cell.length_b   1.000
_cell.length_c   1.000
_cell.angle_alpha   90.00
_cell.angle_beta   90.00
_cell.angle_gamma   90.00
#
_symmetry.space_group_name_H-M   'P 1'
#
loop_
_entity.id
_entity.type
_entity.pdbx_description
1 polymer ?
#
loop_
_entity_poly.entity_id
_entity_poly.type
_entity_poly.pdbx_seq_one_letter_code
_entity_poly.pdbx_strand_id
1 'polypeptide(L)' 'SLSENDVLAMPADPERAHPLLSLIRPTELLKLLEDWKGTPLHQTFANYPHTLLMIDSATLRNVNQPSDLD' A
#
# COMPACT_ATOMS: atom_id res chain seq x y z
N SER A 1 12.37 0.96 -7.93
CA SER A 1 11.61 2.07 -8.53
C SER A 1 10.21 1.57 -8.84
N LEU A 2 9.21 2.46 -9.01
CA LEU A 2 7.94 2.04 -9.63
C LEU A 2 8.26 1.53 -11.04
N SER A 3 7.71 0.38 -11.44
CA SER A 3 7.70 -0.01 -12.85
C SER A 3 6.97 1.06 -13.67
N GLU A 4 7.30 1.22 -14.95
CA GLU A 4 6.64 2.21 -15.82
C GLU A 4 5.12 1.99 -15.90
N ASN A 5 4.68 0.74 -15.80
CA ASN A 5 3.27 0.37 -15.94
C ASN A 5 2.49 0.31 -14.62
N ASP A 6 3.16 0.42 -13.46
CA ASP A 6 2.46 0.36 -12.18
C ASP A 6 1.66 1.63 -11.92
N VAL A 7 0.61 1.57 -11.11
CA VAL A 7 -0.07 2.79 -10.63
C VAL A 7 0.35 3.14 -9.21
N LEU A 8 0.97 2.20 -8.51
CA LEU A 8 1.48 2.39 -7.16
C LEU A 8 2.65 1.44 -6.85
N ALA A 9 3.45 1.79 -5.86
CA ALA A 9 4.34 0.86 -5.18
C ALA A 9 3.98 0.82 -3.69
N MET A 10 3.70 -0.38 -3.21
CA MET A 10 3.18 -0.62 -1.86
C MET A 10 4.25 -1.29 -1.01
N PRO A 11 4.68 -0.66 0.10
CA PRO A 11 5.48 -1.33 1.10
C PRO A 11 4.76 -2.56 1.68
N ALA A 12 5.52 -3.60 1.94
CA ALA A 12 5.05 -4.82 2.59
C ALA A 12 6.13 -5.37 3.52
N ASP A 13 5.69 -6.08 4.53
CA ASP A 13 6.53 -6.93 5.36
C ASP A 13 6.06 -8.40 5.21
N PRO A 14 6.72 -9.39 5.85
CA PRO A 14 6.30 -10.79 5.73
C PRO A 14 4.88 -11.08 6.24
N GLU A 15 4.28 -10.19 7.04
CA GLU A 15 2.94 -10.37 7.59
C GLU A 15 1.85 -9.72 6.72
N ARG A 16 2.11 -8.53 6.18
CA ARG A 16 1.10 -7.73 5.47
C ARG A 16 1.66 -6.67 4.53
N ALA A 17 0.80 -6.25 3.61
CA ALA A 17 0.97 -5.05 2.82
C ALA A 17 0.47 -3.80 3.56
N HIS A 18 1.11 -2.66 3.29
CA HIS A 18 0.86 -1.38 3.95
C HIS A 18 0.39 -0.32 2.93
N PRO A 19 -0.88 -0.37 2.49
CA PRO A 19 -1.37 0.48 1.40
C PRO A 19 -1.30 1.98 1.71
N LEU A 20 -1.41 2.37 2.99
CA LEU A 20 -1.38 3.78 3.40
C LEU A 20 0.02 4.41 3.34
N LEU A 21 1.06 3.61 3.13
CA LEU A 21 2.44 4.06 2.95
C LEU A 21 2.87 4.00 1.47
N SER A 22 1.94 3.75 0.55
CA SER A 22 2.25 3.55 -0.86
C SER A 22 2.64 4.85 -1.56
N LEU A 23 3.63 4.75 -2.44
CA LEU A 23 3.86 5.78 -3.46
C LEU A 23 2.88 5.56 -4.60
N ILE A 24 2.13 6.59 -5.00
CA ILE A 24 1.07 6.48 -6.00
C ILE A 24 1.33 7.39 -7.20
N ARG A 25 0.79 6.99 -8.37
CA ARG A 25 0.56 7.86 -9.52
C ARG A 25 -0.89 8.36 -9.45
N PRO A 26 -1.15 9.59 -8.97
CA PRO A 26 -2.49 9.98 -8.54
C PRO A 26 -3.53 9.98 -9.68
N THR A 27 -3.14 10.45 -10.87
CA THR A 27 -4.07 10.57 -12.01
C THR A 27 -4.54 9.21 -12.51
N GLU A 28 -3.65 8.22 -12.55
CA GLU A 28 -3.92 6.86 -12.97
C GLU A 28 -4.72 6.11 -11.91
N LEU A 29 -4.32 6.25 -10.63
CA LEU A 29 -5.02 5.61 -9.53
C LEU A 29 -6.45 6.13 -9.37
N LEU A 30 -6.69 7.44 -9.54
CA LEU A 30 -8.04 8.02 -9.47
C LEU A 30 -8.99 7.43 -10.51
N LYS A 31 -8.52 7.17 -11.74
CA LYS A 31 -9.33 6.53 -12.79
C LYS A 31 -9.76 5.12 -12.39
N LEU A 32 -8.87 4.37 -11.74
CA LEU A 32 -9.17 3.01 -11.27
C LEU A 32 -10.11 3.01 -10.06
N LEU A 33 -10.06 4.06 -9.24
CA LEU A 33 -10.89 4.23 -8.05
C LEU A 33 -12.28 4.82 -8.34
N GLU A 34 -12.55 5.28 -9.58
CA GLU A 34 -13.82 5.93 -9.95
C GLU A 34 -15.04 5.07 -9.61
N ASP A 35 -14.93 3.75 -9.79
CA ASP A 35 -15.98 2.78 -9.48
C ASP A 35 -15.80 2.04 -8.14
N TRP A 36 -14.85 2.47 -7.30
CA TRP A 36 -14.53 1.77 -6.06
C TRP A 36 -15.73 1.75 -5.09
N LYS A 37 -16.13 0.54 -4.68
CA LYS A 37 -17.31 0.30 -3.82
C LYS A 37 -16.97 0.14 -2.33
N GLY A 38 -15.80 0.64 -1.89
CA GLY A 38 -15.38 0.59 -0.49
C GLY A 38 -14.76 -0.74 -0.04
N THR A 39 -14.30 -1.59 -0.97
CA THR A 39 -13.47 -2.76 -0.64
C THR A 39 -12.18 -2.33 0.08
N PRO A 40 -11.65 -3.10 1.05
CA PRO A 40 -10.46 -2.69 1.81
C PRO A 40 -9.28 -2.32 0.91
N LEU A 41 -8.55 -1.23 1.23
CA LEU A 41 -7.47 -0.72 0.38
C LEU A 41 -6.38 -1.74 0.07
N HIS A 42 -6.02 -2.61 1.02
CA HIS A 42 -5.02 -3.66 0.78
C HIS A 42 -5.48 -4.67 -0.29
N GLN A 43 -6.78 -4.92 -0.41
CA GLN A 43 -7.36 -5.78 -1.44
C GLN A 43 -7.46 -5.02 -2.76
N THR A 44 -7.94 -3.77 -2.70
CA THR A 44 -8.09 -2.90 -3.87
C THR A 44 -6.75 -2.67 -4.56
N PHE A 45 -5.72 -2.29 -3.82
CA PHE A 45 -4.39 -2.00 -4.38
C PHE A 45 -3.69 -3.26 -4.89
N ALA A 46 -3.90 -4.42 -4.24
CA ALA A 46 -3.37 -5.69 -4.72
C ALA A 46 -3.95 -6.12 -6.09
N ASN A 47 -5.11 -5.58 -6.48
CA ASN A 47 -5.74 -5.87 -7.77
C ASN A 47 -5.33 -4.91 -8.90
N TYR A 48 -4.58 -3.84 -8.60
CA TYR A 48 -4.10 -2.89 -9.60
C TYR A 48 -2.66 -3.20 -10.00
N PRO A 49 -2.16 -2.70 -11.15
CA PRO A 49 -0.74 -2.80 -11.49
C PRO A 49 0.12 -2.17 -10.39
N HIS A 50 0.93 -2.96 -9.70
CA HIS A 50 1.71 -2.48 -8.56
C HIS A 50 3.03 -3.22 -8.40
N THR A 51 3.99 -2.53 -7.79
CA THR A 51 5.20 -3.13 -7.25
C THR A 51 5.03 -3.31 -5.74
N LEU A 52 5.38 -4.50 -5.21
CA LEU A 52 5.55 -4.70 -3.77
C LEU A 52 7.00 -4.39 -3.38
N LEU A 53 7.16 -3.61 -2.30
CA LEU A 53 8.46 -3.27 -1.74
C LEU A 53 8.61 -3.96 -0.39
N MET A 54 9.42 -5.01 -0.31
CA MET A 54 9.68 -5.69 0.95
C MET A 54 10.58 -4.84 1.84
N ILE A 55 10.08 -4.49 3.03
CA ILE A 55 10.76 -3.67 4.03
C ILE A 55 10.80 -4.43 5.36
N ASP A 56 11.81 -4.15 6.18
CA ASP A 56 11.89 -4.65 7.55
C ASP A 56 10.63 -4.25 8.36
N SER A 57 9.97 -5.23 8.98
CA SER A 57 8.81 -5.04 9.86
C SER A 57 9.07 -4.00 10.95
N ALA A 58 10.30 -3.89 11.46
CA ALA A 58 10.65 -2.89 12.46
C ALA A 58 10.52 -1.44 11.94
N THR A 59 10.71 -1.24 10.63
CA THR A 59 10.56 0.06 9.97
C THR A 59 9.10 0.41 9.72
N LEU A 60 8.24 -0.60 9.51
CA LEU A 60 6.81 -0.42 9.19
C LEU A 60 5.89 -0.56 10.41
N ARG A 61 6.44 -0.71 11.63
CA ARG A 61 5.67 -0.84 12.87
C ARG A 61 4.87 0.44 13.13
N ASN A 62 3.54 0.31 13.08
CA ASN A 62 2.63 1.36 13.53
C ASN A 62 2.51 1.37 15.06
N VAL A 63 2.39 2.57 15.62
CA VAL A 63 2.06 2.79 17.04
C VAL A 63 0.58 3.16 17.11
N ASN A 64 -0.28 2.19 17.38
CA ASN A 64 -1.73 2.36 17.42
C ASN A 64 -2.29 2.39 18.85
N GLN A 65 -1.56 1.81 19.81
CA GLN A 65 -1.90 1.75 21.23
C GLN A 65 -0.70 2.18 22.09
N PRO A 66 -0.91 2.63 23.33
CA PRO A 66 0.19 3.00 24.22
C PRO A 66 1.23 1.89 24.43
N SER A 67 0.79 0.63 24.48
CA SER A 67 1.67 -0.55 24.60
C SER A 67 2.61 -0.75 23.42
N ASP A 68 2.38 -0.09 22.28
CA ASP A 68 3.27 -0.17 21.12
C ASP A 68 4.54 0.69 21.30
N LEU A 69 4.64 1.46 22.39
CA LEU A 69 5.84 2.23 22.77
C LEU A 69 6.79 1.47 23.70
N ASP A 70 6.33 0.36 24.28
CA ASP A 70 7.13 -0.55 25.10
C ASP A 70 7.97 -1.49 24.22
#